data_AF-A0A8J7BZL5-F1
#
_entry.id   AF-A0A8J7BZL5-F1
#
_cell.length_a   1.000
_cell.length_b   1.000
_cell.length_c   1.000
_cell.angle_alpha   90.00
_cell.angle_beta   90.00
_cell.angle_gamma   90.00
#
_symmetry.space_group_name_H-M   'P 1'
#
loop_
_entity.id
_entity.type
_entity.pdbx_description
1 polymer ?
#
loop_
_entity_poly.entity_id
_entity_poly.type
_entity_poly.pdbx_seq_one_letter_code
_entity_poly.pdbx_strand_id
1 'polypeptide(L)'
;MRKLELTQTVHALKEWAIAINALEAGKTIMLLRKGGIHERGGRFHVEQDQILLYPTYEHQQSFMLKPEYVDLGHQLTSGWRPETVIFSSWAKITDIFPVTEESIVNALLPFHIWNEYFISDRLKWKPRQPLYILLLQTYKLPQPQEIPYRNEYGGCKSWIDIASPINLQGSQPVLSSDYNQLVAEIRSIVGNKSYAAFS
;
A
#
# COMPACT_ATOMS: atom_id res chain seq x y z
N MET A 1 7.83 16.94 -18.02
CA MET A 1 8.90 15.99 -18.39
C MET A 1 8.34 14.62 -18.06
N ARG A 2 8.03 13.75 -19.03
CA ARG A 2 7.48 12.41 -18.71
C ARG A 2 8.56 11.63 -17.96
N LYS A 3 8.31 11.31 -16.69
CA LYS A 3 9.13 10.36 -15.93
C LYS A 3 9.13 9.05 -16.72
N LEU A 4 10.30 8.53 -17.09
CA LEU A 4 10.38 7.21 -17.70
C LEU A 4 9.81 6.21 -16.67
N GLU A 5 8.77 5.47 -17.06
CA GLU A 5 8.34 4.30 -16.30
C GLU A 5 9.52 3.32 -16.25
N LEU A 6 9.93 2.93 -15.04
CA LEU A 6 11.01 1.96 -14.88
C LEU A 6 10.52 0.60 -15.40
N THR A 7 11.37 -0.10 -16.15
CA THR A 7 11.09 -1.46 -16.61
C THR A 7 11.42 -2.50 -15.55
N GLN A 8 12.11 -2.10 -14.47
CA GLN A 8 12.46 -2.95 -13.35
C GLN A 8 12.57 -2.11 -12.07
N THR A 9 12.34 -2.74 -10.91
CA THR A 9 12.52 -2.06 -9.61
C THR A 9 13.03 -3.04 -8.56
N VAL A 10 13.73 -2.51 -7.56
CA VAL A 10 14.10 -3.22 -6.32
C VAL A 10 13.32 -2.71 -5.12
N HIS A 11 12.62 -1.59 -5.26
CA HIS A 11 11.98 -0.90 -4.16
C HIS A 11 10.68 -1.61 -3.81
N ALA A 12 10.51 -1.98 -2.55
CA ALA A 12 9.34 -2.70 -2.07
C ALA A 12 8.73 -2.04 -0.84
N LEU A 13 7.40 -2.08 -0.79
CA LEU A 13 6.61 -1.66 0.36
C LEU A 13 6.04 -2.91 1.04
N LYS A 14 6.45 -3.12 2.30
CA LYS A 14 5.88 -4.15 3.18
C LYS A 14 4.48 -3.77 3.57
N GLU A 15 3.54 -4.65 3.32
CA GLU A 15 2.13 -4.53 3.70
C GLU A 15 1.59 -5.89 4.12
N TRP A 16 0.56 -5.90 4.97
CA TRP A 16 -0.13 -7.13 5.35
C TRP A 16 -0.56 -7.88 4.08
N ALA A 17 -0.25 -9.17 4.03
CA ALA A 17 -0.53 -10.01 2.87
C ALA A 17 -2.01 -9.93 2.46
N ILE A 18 -2.92 -9.81 3.43
CA ILE A 18 -4.35 -9.62 3.16
C ILE A 18 -4.68 -8.32 2.41
N ALA A 19 -4.00 -7.21 2.73
CA ALA A 19 -4.18 -5.95 2.02
C ALA A 19 -3.62 -6.02 0.60
N ILE A 20 -2.50 -6.72 0.40
CA ILE A 20 -1.98 -7.00 -0.95
C ILE A 20 -2.95 -7.87 -1.74
N ASN A 21 -3.52 -8.93 -1.15
CA ASN A 21 -4.52 -9.75 -1.83
C ASN A 21 -5.74 -8.91 -2.25
N ALA A 22 -6.19 -7.98 -1.39
CA ALA A 22 -7.31 -7.09 -1.72
C ALA A 22 -6.96 -6.11 -2.86
N LEU A 23 -5.73 -5.57 -2.89
CA LEU A 23 -5.22 -4.77 -4.00
C LEU A 23 -5.15 -5.57 -5.30
N GLU A 24 -4.65 -6.81 -5.26
CA GLU A 24 -4.53 -7.71 -6.41
C GLU A 24 -5.88 -8.22 -6.93
N ALA A 25 -6.89 -8.25 -6.08
CA ALA A 25 -8.27 -8.60 -6.42
C ALA A 25 -9.10 -7.38 -6.86
N GLY A 26 -8.52 -6.17 -6.88
CA GLY A 26 -9.23 -4.93 -7.21
C GLY A 26 -10.32 -4.57 -6.21
N LYS A 27 -10.27 -5.10 -4.98
CA LYS A 27 -11.24 -4.83 -3.90
C LYS A 27 -10.97 -3.52 -3.18
N THR A 28 -9.76 -2.99 -3.32
CA THR A 28 -9.36 -1.68 -2.82
C THR A 28 -8.26 -1.13 -3.73
N ILE A 29 -8.09 0.19 -3.71
CA ILE A 29 -6.93 0.88 -4.29
C ILE A 29 -6.15 1.65 -3.21
N MET A 30 -6.49 1.47 -1.94
CA MET A 30 -6.13 2.37 -0.86
C MET A 30 -5.31 1.66 0.22
N LEU A 31 -4.21 2.29 0.64
CA LEU A 31 -3.48 1.93 1.86
C LEU A 31 -3.47 3.07 2.87
N LEU A 32 -3.50 2.71 4.16
CA LEU A 32 -3.40 3.64 5.29
C LEU A 32 -2.00 3.52 5.91
N ARG A 33 -1.27 4.64 6.01
CA ARG A 33 0.12 4.66 6.47
C ARG A 33 0.37 5.71 7.53
N LYS A 34 1.21 5.37 8.49
CA LYS A 34 1.65 6.30 9.55
C LYS A 34 3.17 6.25 9.68
N GLY A 35 3.84 7.30 9.21
CA GLY A 35 5.31 7.36 9.14
C GLY A 35 5.90 6.73 7.87
N GLY A 36 7.22 6.83 7.71
CA GLY A 36 7.94 6.37 6.51
C GLY A 36 7.71 7.24 5.27
N ILE A 37 6.98 8.34 5.40
CA ILE A 37 6.73 9.34 4.37
C ILE A 37 7.28 10.65 4.92
N HIS A 38 8.22 11.24 4.21
CA HIS A 38 8.89 12.46 4.62
C HIS A 38 8.34 13.65 3.84
N GLU A 39 8.20 14.77 4.52
CA GLU A 39 7.89 16.04 3.88
C GLU A 39 9.19 16.73 3.46
N ARG A 40 9.33 17.06 2.17
CA ARG A 40 10.43 17.90 1.67
C ARG A 40 9.83 19.08 0.90
N GLY A 41 10.09 20.29 1.38
CA GLY A 41 9.63 21.53 0.74
C GLY A 41 8.10 21.69 0.71
N GLY A 42 7.39 21.28 1.76
CA GLY A 42 5.93 21.39 1.85
C GLY A 42 5.16 20.33 1.05
N ARG A 43 5.85 19.30 0.53
CA ARG A 43 5.28 18.19 -0.23
C ARG A 43 5.69 16.86 0.38
N PHE A 44 4.73 15.94 0.49
CA PHE A 44 5.00 14.56 0.92
C PHE A 44 5.63 13.79 -0.24
N HIS A 45 6.75 13.13 0.05
CA HIS A 45 7.54 12.43 -0.96
C HIS A 45 7.74 10.98 -0.52
N VAL A 46 7.36 10.04 -1.39
CA VAL A 46 7.95 8.70 -1.39
C VAL A 46 9.11 8.73 -2.37
N GLU A 47 10.25 8.15 -2.00
CA GLU A 47 11.46 8.19 -2.83
C GLU A 47 11.22 7.60 -4.22
N GLN A 48 10.30 6.64 -4.31
CA GLN A 48 9.92 5.94 -5.52
C GLN A 48 8.40 5.74 -5.54
N ASP A 49 7.79 5.97 -6.70
CA ASP A 49 6.36 5.81 -6.94
C ASP A 49 6.03 4.43 -7.54
N GLN A 50 6.99 3.74 -8.15
CA GLN A 50 6.83 2.35 -8.61
C GLN A 50 7.47 1.36 -7.63
N ILE A 51 6.63 0.60 -6.96
CA ILE A 51 7.01 -0.22 -5.81
C ILE A 51 6.49 -1.65 -5.94
N LEU A 52 7.30 -2.63 -5.55
CA LEU A 52 6.85 -4.00 -5.37
C LEU A 52 5.99 -4.10 -4.11
N LEU A 53 4.93 -4.92 -4.17
CA LEU A 53 4.11 -5.22 -3.01
C LEU A 53 4.72 -6.41 -2.27
N TYR A 54 5.34 -6.15 -1.11
CA TYR A 54 5.94 -7.19 -0.28
C TYR A 54 4.91 -7.71 0.73
N PRO A 55 4.49 -8.99 0.64
CA PRO A 55 3.58 -9.58 1.62
C PRO A 55 4.30 -9.84 2.95
N THR A 56 3.80 -9.22 4.02
CA THR A 56 4.19 -9.56 5.39
C THR A 56 3.00 -10.09 6.19
N TYR A 57 3.29 -10.98 7.13
CA TYR A 57 2.32 -11.51 8.09
C TYR A 57 2.59 -10.98 9.51
N GLU A 58 3.63 -10.14 9.66
CA GLU A 58 4.01 -9.53 10.93
C GLU A 58 2.87 -8.66 11.47
N HIS A 59 2.42 -8.97 12.69
CA HIS A 59 1.36 -8.26 13.40
C HIS A 59 -0.01 -8.22 12.68
N GLN A 60 -0.25 -9.09 11.69
CA GLN A 60 -1.56 -9.16 11.05
C GLN A 60 -2.61 -9.63 12.06
N GLN A 61 -3.64 -8.80 12.24
CA GLN A 61 -4.69 -9.03 13.22
C GLN A 61 -6.03 -9.07 12.50
N SER A 62 -6.63 -10.27 12.37
CA SER A 62 -7.88 -10.44 11.62
C SER A 62 -9.04 -9.63 12.21
N PHE A 63 -9.05 -9.39 13.53
CA PHE A 63 -10.07 -8.56 14.18
C PHE A 63 -10.01 -7.06 13.78
N MET A 64 -8.95 -6.63 13.08
CA MET A 64 -8.83 -5.28 12.52
C MET A 64 -9.39 -5.17 11.10
N LEU A 65 -9.79 -6.28 10.50
CA LEU A 65 -10.44 -6.35 9.19
C LEU A 65 -11.95 -6.18 9.34
N LYS A 66 -12.61 -5.73 8.27
CA LYS A 66 -14.06 -5.86 8.16
C LYS A 66 -14.45 -7.33 7.92
N PRO A 67 -15.64 -7.76 8.37
CA PRO A 67 -16.06 -9.16 8.32
C PRO A 67 -15.87 -9.85 6.96
N GLU A 68 -16.17 -9.16 5.86
CA GLU A 68 -16.07 -9.67 4.50
C GLU A 68 -14.63 -9.96 4.02
N TYR A 69 -13.61 -9.52 4.77
CA TYR A 69 -12.19 -9.79 4.48
C TYR A 69 -11.55 -10.77 5.48
N VAL A 70 -12.28 -11.23 6.51
CA VAL A 70 -11.73 -12.09 7.57
C VAL A 70 -11.37 -13.49 7.05
N ASP A 71 -12.18 -14.07 6.17
CA ASP A 71 -12.00 -15.43 5.64
C ASP A 71 -10.83 -15.56 4.65
N LEU A 72 -10.22 -14.44 4.27
CA LEU A 72 -9.08 -14.39 3.34
C LEU A 72 -7.71 -14.41 4.06
N GLY A 73 -7.69 -14.40 5.39
CA GLY A 73 -6.47 -14.26 6.18
C GLY A 73 -5.97 -15.55 6.81
N HIS A 74 -4.95 -16.19 6.23
CA HIS A 74 -4.12 -17.13 6.99
C HIS A 74 -3.29 -16.33 8.00
N GLN A 75 -3.47 -16.59 9.30
CA GLN A 75 -2.57 -16.08 10.33
C GLN A 75 -1.32 -16.97 10.37
N LEU A 76 -0.16 -16.41 10.05
CA LEU A 76 1.12 -17.05 10.34
C LEU A 76 1.62 -16.59 11.70
N THR A 77 2.38 -17.45 12.38
CA THR A 77 2.97 -17.12 13.68
C THR A 77 3.94 -15.95 13.55
N SER A 78 3.88 -15.02 14.50
CA SER A 78 4.82 -13.90 14.57
C SER A 78 6.26 -14.42 14.60
N GLY A 79 7.11 -13.93 13.68
CA GLY A 79 8.50 -14.37 13.55
C GLY A 79 8.72 -15.51 12.56
N TRP A 80 7.67 -16.01 11.89
CA TRP A 80 7.83 -16.91 10.75
C TRP A 80 8.67 -16.25 9.65
N ARG A 81 9.67 -16.99 9.14
CA ARG A 81 10.56 -16.55 8.06
C ARG A 81 10.47 -17.59 6.94
N PRO A 82 9.95 -17.23 5.76
CA PRO A 82 9.98 -18.14 4.63
C PRO A 82 11.40 -18.27 4.09
N GLU A 83 11.66 -19.32 3.32
CA GLU A 83 12.90 -19.43 2.53
C GLU A 83 12.89 -18.43 1.36
N THR A 84 11.73 -18.19 0.76
CA THR A 84 11.53 -17.26 -0.35
C THR A 84 10.31 -16.36 -0.11
N VAL A 85 10.36 -15.16 -0.68
CA VAL A 85 9.23 -14.23 -0.75
C VAL A 85 8.73 -14.23 -2.19
N ILE A 86 7.42 -14.44 -2.35
CA ILE A 86 6.76 -14.41 -3.66
C ILE A 86 6.25 -12.99 -3.92
N PHE A 87 6.69 -12.39 -5.02
CA PHE A 87 6.16 -11.14 -5.54
C PHE A 87 5.28 -11.43 -6.75
N SER A 88 3.99 -11.18 -6.64
CA SER A 88 3.00 -11.36 -7.72
C SER A 88 2.54 -10.04 -8.35
N SER A 89 2.84 -8.92 -7.69
CA SER A 89 2.36 -7.60 -8.10
C SER A 89 3.29 -6.46 -7.71
N TRP A 90 3.08 -5.34 -8.37
CA TRP A 90 3.65 -4.05 -8.04
C TRP A 90 2.56 -2.99 -8.12
N ALA A 91 2.83 -1.80 -7.60
CA ALA A 91 1.91 -0.69 -7.67
C ALA A 91 2.63 0.60 -8.04
N LYS A 92 1.92 1.45 -8.78
CA LYS A 92 2.25 2.86 -8.90
C LYS A 92 1.47 3.64 -7.85
N ILE A 93 2.16 4.35 -6.96
CA ILE A 93 1.54 5.31 -6.05
C ILE A 93 1.20 6.55 -6.87
N THR A 94 -0.10 6.85 -6.99
CA THR A 94 -0.60 7.95 -7.83
C THR A 94 -0.92 9.20 -7.01
N ASP A 95 -1.36 8.99 -5.77
CA ASP A 95 -1.81 10.03 -4.85
C ASP A 95 -1.39 9.72 -3.41
N ILE A 96 -1.08 10.77 -2.66
CA ILE A 96 -0.84 10.71 -1.21
C ILE A 96 -1.62 11.84 -0.55
N PHE A 97 -2.54 11.47 0.35
CA PHE A 97 -3.34 12.41 1.13
C PHE A 97 -2.97 12.35 2.62
N PRO A 98 -2.41 13.42 3.21
CA PRO A 98 -2.37 13.57 4.66
C PRO A 98 -3.79 13.90 5.18
N VAL A 99 -4.28 13.09 6.11
CA VAL A 99 -5.58 13.27 6.76
C VAL A 99 -5.38 13.26 8.28
N THR A 100 -5.93 14.27 8.96
CA THR A 100 -5.92 14.35 10.43
C THR A 100 -7.33 14.22 11.01
N GLU A 101 -8.36 14.42 10.19
CA GLU A 101 -9.75 14.42 10.59
C GLU A 101 -10.34 13.01 10.55
N GLU A 102 -10.80 12.52 11.71
CA GLU A 102 -11.46 11.22 11.84
C GLU A 102 -12.71 11.10 10.97
N SER A 103 -13.46 12.20 10.79
CA SER A 103 -14.63 12.24 9.91
C SER A 103 -14.30 11.91 8.45
N ILE A 104 -13.16 12.38 7.94
CA ILE A 104 -12.70 12.08 6.57
C ILE A 104 -12.32 10.61 6.46
N VAL A 105 -11.55 10.08 7.43
CA VAL A 105 -11.15 8.66 7.39
C VAL A 105 -12.36 7.73 7.50
N ASN A 106 -13.34 8.08 8.33
CA ASN A 106 -14.59 7.33 8.43
C ASN A 106 -15.40 7.36 7.13
N ALA A 107 -15.44 8.50 6.43
CA ALA A 107 -16.10 8.59 5.12
C ALA A 107 -15.41 7.71 4.06
N LEU A 108 -14.14 7.35 4.26
CA LEU A 108 -13.38 6.48 3.37
C LEU A 108 -13.47 4.99 3.71
N LEU A 109 -14.24 4.63 4.75
CA LEU A 109 -14.51 3.23 5.10
C LEU A 109 -14.82 2.37 3.87
N PRO A 110 -15.72 2.74 2.93
CA PRO A 110 -16.06 1.88 1.79
C PRO A 110 -14.89 1.49 0.87
N PHE A 111 -13.77 2.22 0.91
CA PHE A 111 -12.68 2.09 -0.05
C PHE A 111 -11.52 1.21 0.42
N HIS A 112 -11.55 0.69 1.65
CA HIS A 112 -10.47 -0.14 2.20
C HIS A 112 -10.99 -1.30 3.06
N ILE A 113 -10.08 -2.21 3.42
CA ILE A 113 -10.42 -3.47 4.10
C ILE A 113 -10.49 -3.38 5.63
N TRP A 114 -9.92 -2.32 6.20
CA TRP A 114 -9.84 -2.12 7.65
C TRP A 114 -11.16 -1.68 8.25
N ASN A 115 -11.42 -2.09 9.49
CA ASN A 115 -12.58 -1.63 10.25
C ASN A 115 -12.31 -0.33 11.02
N GLU A 116 -13.34 0.18 11.67
CA GLU A 116 -13.34 1.41 12.45
C GLU A 116 -12.36 1.37 13.62
N TYR A 117 -12.19 0.19 14.23
CA TYR A 117 -11.24 0.00 15.33
C TYR A 117 -9.80 0.26 14.86
N PHE A 118 -9.41 -0.32 13.72
CA PHE A 118 -8.10 -0.09 13.11
C PHE A 118 -7.86 1.40 12.82
N ILE A 119 -8.84 2.08 12.24
CA ILE A 119 -8.75 3.52 11.93
C ILE A 119 -8.51 4.33 13.21
N SER A 120 -9.34 4.10 14.23
CA SER A 120 -9.26 4.83 15.51
C SER A 120 -7.91 4.60 16.19
N ASP A 121 -7.43 3.36 16.23
CA ASP A 121 -6.10 3.02 16.77
C ASP A 121 -4.97 3.73 16.01
N ARG A 122 -5.03 3.74 14.67
CA ARG A 122 -4.03 4.40 13.82
C ARG A 122 -4.03 5.92 13.98
N LEU A 123 -5.19 6.56 14.11
CA LEU A 123 -5.28 8.01 14.34
C LEU A 123 -4.72 8.41 15.72
N LYS A 124 -4.98 7.58 16.75
CA LYS A 124 -4.45 7.79 18.11
C LYS A 124 -2.95 7.54 18.20
N TRP A 125 -2.40 6.66 17.36
CA TRP A 125 -0.96 6.41 17.32
C TRP A 125 -0.19 7.54 16.63
N LYS A 126 0.74 8.17 17.37
CA LYS A 126 1.45 9.40 16.97
C LYS A 126 0.47 10.50 16.49
N PRO A 127 -0.37 11.03 17.40
CA PRO A 127 -1.50 11.90 17.05
C PRO A 127 -1.07 13.25 16.45
N ARG A 128 0.20 13.64 16.62
CA ARG A 128 0.78 14.84 16.01
C ARG A 128 1.20 14.66 14.54
N GLN A 129 1.15 13.44 14.01
CA GLN A 129 1.42 13.17 12.61
C GLN A 129 0.08 12.94 11.89
N PRO A 130 -0.05 13.23 10.59
CA PRO A 130 -1.23 12.83 9.83
C PRO A 130 -1.25 11.32 9.57
N LEU A 131 -2.43 10.78 9.30
CA LEU A 131 -2.58 9.49 8.63
C LEU A 131 -2.46 9.73 7.12
N TYR A 132 -1.59 8.98 6.47
CA TYR A 132 -1.42 9.07 5.02
C TYR A 132 -2.31 8.04 4.34
N ILE A 133 -3.04 8.51 3.35
CA ILE A 133 -3.84 7.69 2.45
C ILE A 133 -3.09 7.63 1.14
N LEU A 134 -2.67 6.43 0.73
CA LEU A 134 -1.98 6.21 -0.53
C LEU A 134 -2.98 5.58 -1.49
N LEU A 135 -3.09 6.12 -2.70
CA LEU A 135 -3.80 5.45 -3.79
C LEU A 135 -2.80 4.75 -4.69
N LEU A 136 -3.08 3.47 -4.96
CA LEU A 136 -2.18 2.55 -5.63
C LEU A 136 -2.85 2.01 -6.89
N GLN A 137 -2.31 2.35 -8.05
CA GLN A 137 -2.63 1.66 -9.28
C GLN A 137 -1.83 0.35 -9.27
N THR A 138 -2.50 -0.74 -8.90
CA THR A 138 -1.89 -2.07 -8.81
C THR A 138 -1.80 -2.74 -10.17
N TYR A 139 -0.71 -3.47 -10.39
CA TYR A 139 -0.45 -4.25 -11.58
C TYR A 139 -0.02 -5.67 -11.19
N LYS A 140 -0.56 -6.68 -11.88
CA LYS A 140 -0.07 -8.07 -11.75
C LYS A 140 1.16 -8.27 -12.62
N LEU A 141 2.17 -8.94 -12.09
CA LEU A 141 3.30 -9.43 -12.88
C LEU A 141 2.80 -10.55 -13.82
N PRO A 142 3.40 -10.70 -15.02
CA PRO A 142 3.06 -11.81 -15.91
C PRO A 142 3.28 -13.18 -15.25
N GLN A 143 4.31 -13.27 -14.40
CA GLN A 143 4.63 -14.44 -13.60
C GLN A 143 5.12 -14.00 -12.22
N PRO A 144 4.62 -14.61 -11.12
CA PRO A 144 5.17 -14.38 -9.79
C PRO A 144 6.67 -14.65 -9.74
N GLN A 145 7.41 -13.82 -9.01
CA GLN A 145 8.85 -13.93 -8.84
C GLN A 145 9.19 -14.35 -7.43
N GLU A 146 9.99 -15.41 -7.29
CA GLU A 146 10.49 -15.89 -6.02
C GLU A 146 11.86 -15.26 -5.71
N ILE A 147 11.94 -14.56 -4.60
CA ILE A 147 13.17 -13.91 -4.14
C ILE A 147 13.61 -14.56 -2.83
N PRO A 148 14.87 -15.02 -2.70
CA PRO A 148 15.38 -15.56 -1.45
C PRO A 148 15.18 -14.57 -0.30
N TYR A 149 14.59 -15.04 0.80
CA TYR A 149 14.42 -14.21 1.98
C TYR A 149 15.78 -13.83 2.55
N ARG A 150 15.95 -12.55 2.91
CA ARG A 150 17.11 -12.04 3.62
C ARG A 150 16.67 -11.47 4.95
N ASN A 151 17.51 -11.61 5.98
CA ASN A 151 17.21 -11.08 7.31
C ASN A 151 16.92 -9.57 7.30
N GLU A 152 17.48 -8.84 6.33
CA GLU A 152 17.28 -7.41 6.09
C GLU A 152 15.84 -7.05 5.70
N TYR A 153 15.06 -8.02 5.18
CA TYR A 153 13.66 -7.84 4.79
C TYR A 153 12.70 -7.96 5.99
N GLY A 154 13.17 -8.53 7.10
CA GLY A 154 12.39 -8.69 8.32
C GLY A 154 12.28 -7.42 9.17
N GLY A 155 11.42 -7.45 10.19
CA GLY A 155 11.30 -6.40 11.19
C GLY A 155 10.49 -5.18 10.75
N CYS A 156 10.46 -4.15 11.59
CA CYS A 156 9.45 -3.08 11.52
C CYS A 156 9.67 -2.02 10.43
N LYS A 157 10.66 -2.16 9.54
CA LYS A 157 10.85 -1.24 8.41
C LYS A 157 9.75 -1.50 7.38
N SER A 158 9.08 -0.44 6.92
CA SER A 158 8.04 -0.58 5.88
C SER A 158 8.60 -0.58 4.47
N TRP A 159 9.67 0.18 4.23
CA TRP A 159 10.32 0.31 2.93
C TRP A 159 11.62 -0.49 2.95
N ILE A 160 11.83 -1.31 1.93
CA ILE A 160 13.03 -2.11 1.75
C ILE A 160 13.44 -2.11 0.28
N ASP A 161 14.70 -2.40 0.03
CA ASP A 161 15.19 -2.76 -1.29
C ASP A 161 15.46 -4.27 -1.31
N ILE A 162 14.91 -4.96 -2.31
CA ILE A 162 15.23 -6.36 -2.55
C ILE A 162 16.54 -6.46 -3.34
N ALA A 163 17.27 -7.54 -3.10
CA ALA A 163 18.61 -7.71 -3.65
C ALA A 163 18.67 -7.89 -5.17
N SER A 164 17.58 -8.37 -5.77
CA SER A 164 17.49 -8.63 -7.20
C SER A 164 16.33 -7.82 -7.79
N PRO A 165 16.55 -7.01 -8.84
CA PRO A 165 15.47 -6.27 -9.48
C PRO A 165 14.47 -7.21 -10.11
N ILE A 166 13.19 -6.85 -10.02
CA ILE A 166 12.10 -7.56 -10.71
C ILE A 166 11.69 -6.76 -11.95
N ASN A 167 11.58 -7.46 -13.08
CA ASN A 167 11.09 -6.90 -14.34
C ASN A 167 9.57 -6.68 -14.27
N LEU A 168 9.13 -5.47 -14.63
CA LEU A 168 7.73 -5.05 -14.60
C LEU A 168 7.06 -5.13 -15.99
N GLN A 169 7.82 -5.46 -17.04
CA GLN A 169 7.30 -5.53 -18.40
C GLN A 169 6.23 -6.62 -18.56
N GLY A 170 5.21 -6.31 -19.37
CA GLY A 170 4.08 -7.19 -19.60
C GLY A 170 3.03 -7.19 -18.48
N SER A 171 3.28 -6.48 -17.37
CA SER A 171 2.33 -6.33 -16.29
C SER A 171 0.99 -5.73 -16.75
N GLN A 172 -0.09 -6.24 -16.17
CA GLN A 172 -1.45 -5.79 -16.47
C GLN A 172 -2.04 -5.05 -15.28
N PRO A 173 -2.69 -3.89 -15.49
CA PRO A 173 -3.36 -3.17 -14.41
C PRO A 173 -4.51 -4.03 -13.86
N VAL A 174 -4.66 -4.06 -12.54
CA VAL A 174 -5.76 -4.78 -11.89
C VAL A 174 -7.11 -4.09 -12.17
N LEU A 175 -7.12 -2.76 -12.12
CA LEU A 175 -8.25 -1.92 -12.49
C LEU A 175 -7.79 -0.93 -13.57
N SER A 176 -8.57 -0.74 -14.63
CA SER A 176 -8.25 0.22 -15.69
C SER A 176 -9.13 1.48 -15.60
N SER A 177 -10.28 1.52 -16.27
CA SER A 177 -11.24 2.66 -16.20
C SER A 177 -11.70 2.94 -14.79
N ASP A 178 -11.97 1.89 -14.03
CA ASP A 178 -12.59 1.96 -12.70
C ASP A 178 -11.65 2.60 -11.68
N TYR A 179 -10.34 2.53 -11.92
CA TYR A 179 -9.34 3.15 -11.06
C TYR A 179 -9.51 4.67 -10.99
N ASN A 180 -9.61 5.33 -12.15
CA ASN A 180 -9.71 6.79 -12.19
C ASN A 180 -11.01 7.29 -11.57
N GLN A 181 -12.09 6.51 -11.70
CA GLN A 181 -13.37 6.82 -11.05
C GLN A 181 -13.24 6.74 -9.52
N LEU A 182 -12.64 5.68 -8.99
CA LEU A 182 -12.39 5.53 -7.55
C LEU A 182 -11.46 6.64 -7.01
N VAL A 183 -10.42 7.00 -7.76
CA VAL A 183 -9.53 8.13 -7.40
C VAL A 183 -10.34 9.43 -7.31
N ALA A 184 -11.19 9.72 -8.29
CA ALA A 184 -12.01 10.93 -8.30
C ALA A 184 -12.98 10.98 -7.12
N GLU A 185 -13.63 9.85 -6.81
CA GLU A 185 -14.55 9.71 -5.69
C GLU A 185 -13.82 9.95 -4.35
N ILE A 186 -12.69 9.28 -4.14
CA ILE A 186 -11.87 9.47 -2.92
C ILE A 186 -11.37 10.90 -2.81
N ARG A 187 -10.87 11.51 -3.89
CA ARG A 187 -10.45 12.92 -3.88
C ARG A 187 -11.59 13.86 -3.49
N SER A 188 -12.82 13.58 -3.92
CA SER A 188 -13.98 14.38 -3.53
C SER A 188 -14.28 14.32 -2.02
N ILE A 189 -14.02 13.17 -1.38
CA ILE A 189 -14.19 12.97 0.06
C ILE A 189 -13.07 13.66 0.86
N VAL A 190 -11.82 13.55 0.39
CA VAL A 190 -10.65 14.13 1.08
C VAL A 190 -10.59 15.67 0.90
N GLY A 191 -11.16 16.19 -0.19
CA GLY A 191 -11.31 17.63 -0.47
C GLY A 191 -10.13 18.23 -1.24
N ASN A 192 -10.23 19.48 -1.72
CA ASN A 192 -9.20 20.15 -2.53
C ASN A 192 -7.98 20.68 -1.73
N LYS A 193 -7.56 20.03 -0.64
CA LYS A 193 -6.31 20.47 0.00
C LYS A 193 -5.16 20.12 -0.94
N SER A 194 -4.17 21.00 -1.10
CA SER A 194 -3.11 20.84 -2.10
C SER A 194 -2.33 19.54 -1.86
N TYR A 195 -2.63 18.50 -2.63
CA TYR A 195 -2.03 17.18 -2.49
C TYR A 195 -0.98 16.94 -3.56
N ALA A 196 0.05 16.18 -3.21
CA ALA A 196 1.07 15.77 -4.16
C ALA A 196 0.50 14.65 -5.05
N ALA A 197 0.00 15.02 -6.23
CA ALA A 197 -0.08 14.10 -7.34
C ALA A 197 1.34 13.95 -7.93
N PHE A 198 1.73 12.72 -8.26
CA PHE A 198 2.97 12.50 -9.01
C PHE A 198 2.79 13.03 -10.44
N SER A 199 3.40 14.18 -10.75
CA SER A 199 3.39 14.83 -12.07
C SER A 199 4.47 14.32 -13.00
#